data_AF-A0A1H8D3M5-F1
#
_entry.id   AF-A0A1H8D3M5-F1
#
_cell.length_a   1.000
_cell.length_b   1.000
_cell.length_c   1.000
_cell.angle_alpha   90.00
_cell.angle_beta   90.00
_cell.angle_gamma   90.00
#
_symmetry.space_group_name_H-M   'P 1'
#
loop_
_entity.id
_entity.type
_entity.pdbx_description
1 polymer ?
#
loop_
_entity_poly.entity_id
_entity_poly.type
_entity_poly.pdbx_seq_one_letter_code
_entity_poly.pdbx_strand_id
1 'polypeptide(L)' 'MSSNSEDNRRPLANDKMDKISRALANAKASVEFEGALVTKDMEELVRRRLIGELSEAQFLEEALVLSKKPN' A
#
# COMPACT_ATOMS: atom_id res chain seq x y z
N MET A 1 -39.77 21.13 15.56
CA MET A 1 -39.77 20.43 14.26
C MET A 1 -38.34 20.00 13.98
N SER A 2 -38.14 18.71 13.78
CA SER A 2 -36.88 18.05 13.48
C SER A 2 -36.29 18.53 12.16
N SER A 3 -34.97 18.73 12.12
CA SER A 3 -34.20 18.55 10.88
C SER A 3 -32.81 18.04 11.26
N ASN A 4 -32.69 16.71 11.20
CA ASN A 4 -31.44 15.97 11.24
C ASN A 4 -30.52 16.54 10.15
N SER A 5 -29.44 17.19 10.55
CA SER A 5 -28.37 17.57 9.63
C SER A 5 -27.51 16.32 9.41
N GLU A 6 -27.56 15.84 8.19
CA GLU A 6 -27.07 14.55 7.73
C GLU A 6 -25.59 14.35 8.04
N ASP A 7 -25.31 13.27 8.78
CA ASP A 7 -23.98 12.79 9.09
C ASP A 7 -23.35 12.22 7.82
N ASN A 8 -22.66 13.10 7.08
CA ASN A 8 -22.03 12.81 5.78
C ASN A 8 -20.71 12.03 5.96
N ARG A 9 -20.78 10.85 6.59
CA ARG A 9 -19.63 9.95 6.72
C ARG A 9 -19.43 9.24 5.39
N ARG A 10 -18.37 9.61 4.67
CA ARG A 10 -17.86 8.82 3.54
C ARG A 10 -17.67 7.37 3.99
N PRO A 11 -17.93 6.38 3.12
CA PRO A 11 -17.75 4.98 3.49
C PRO A 11 -16.30 4.72 3.91
N LEU A 12 -16.13 4.15 5.10
CA LEU A 12 -14.85 3.88 5.81
C LEU A 12 -13.79 3.12 4.97
N ALA A 13 -14.21 2.48 3.88
CA ALA A 13 -13.33 1.77 2.95
C ALA A 13 -12.39 2.72 2.17
N ASN A 14 -12.87 3.93 1.84
CA ASN A 14 -12.09 4.88 1.04
C ASN A 14 -10.91 5.46 1.83
N ASP A 15 -11.15 5.78 3.11
CA ASP A 15 -10.12 6.34 4.00
C ASP A 15 -8.95 5.37 4.25
N LYS A 16 -9.23 4.06 4.30
CA LYS A 16 -8.18 3.05 4.50
C LYS A 16 -7.28 2.96 3.27
N MET A 17 -7.86 2.94 2.07
CA MET A 17 -7.08 2.90 0.83
C MET A 17 -6.27 4.18 0.63
N ASP A 18 -6.84 5.35 0.94
CA ASP A 18 -6.13 6.63 0.87
C ASP A 18 -4.91 6.66 1.81
N LYS A 19 -5.07 6.13 3.03
CA LYS A 19 -3.97 6.03 4.00
C LYS A 19 -2.87 5.08 3.52
N ILE A 20 -3.24 3.93 2.96
CA ILE A 20 -2.29 2.95 2.41
C ILE A 20 -1.50 3.55 1.25
N SER A 21 -2.18 4.22 0.31
CA SER A 21 -1.54 4.88 -0.83
C SER A 21 -0.55 5.95 -0.39
N ARG A 22 -0.91 6.78 0.60
CA ARG A 22 0.01 7.79 1.16
C ARG A 22 1.21 7.17 1.87
N ALA A 23 0.99 6.13 2.67
CA ALA A 23 2.07 5.43 3.35
C ALA A 23 3.05 4.80 2.35
N LEU A 24 2.54 4.18 1.29
CA LEU A 24 3.34 3.58 0.22
C LEU A 24 4.16 4.63 -0.54
N ALA A 25 3.54 5.76 -0.90
CA ALA A 25 4.23 6.86 -1.56
C ALA A 25 5.37 7.43 -0.71
N ASN A 26 5.14 7.61 0.60
CA ASN A 26 6.17 8.08 1.53
C ASN A 26 7.31 7.08 1.71
N ALA A 27 6.98 5.79 1.87
CA ALA A 27 7.98 4.73 1.99
C ALA A 27 8.85 4.65 0.73
N LYS A 28 8.21 4.69 -0.45
CA LYS A 28 8.90 4.73 -1.74
C LYS A 28 9.85 5.92 -1.84
N ALA A 29 9.35 7.13 -1.56
CA ALA A 29 10.17 8.34 -1.61
C ALA A 29 11.37 8.27 -0.65
N SER A 30 11.19 7.70 0.55
CA SER A 30 12.28 7.52 1.51
C SER A 30 13.36 6.57 0.99
N VAL A 31 12.96 5.46 0.37
CA VAL A 31 13.89 4.46 -0.18
C VAL A 31 14.61 5.00 -1.42
N GLU A 32 13.89 5.70 -2.30
CA GLU A 32 14.45 6.34 -3.49
C GLU A 32 15.41 7.48 -3.13
N PHE A 33 15.14 8.22 -2.05
CA PHE A 33 16.03 9.24 -1.53
C PHE A 33 17.40 8.67 -1.08
N GLU A 34 17.43 7.42 -0.60
CA GLU A 34 18.66 6.70 -0.26
C GLU A 34 19.37 6.10 -1.49
N GLY A 35 18.84 6.33 -2.70
CA GLY A 35 19.43 5.88 -3.96
C GLY A 35 19.01 4.47 -4.40
N ALA A 36 18.05 3.85 -3.71
CA ALA A 36 17.49 2.56 -4.13
C ALA A 36 16.36 2.76 -5.15
N LEU A 37 16.32 1.93 -6.20
CA LEU A 37 15.25 1.97 -7.19
C LEU A 37 14.09 1.08 -6.74
N VAL A 38 12.90 1.66 -6.57
CA VAL A 38 11.67 0.91 -6.30
C VAL A 38 10.94 0.65 -7.60
N THR A 39 10.93 -0.61 -8.05
CA THR A 39 10.19 -1.01 -9.26
C THR A 39 8.68 -1.07 -8.99
N LYS A 40 7.88 -1.03 -10.06
CA LYS A 40 6.41 -1.17 -9.94
C LYS A 40 6.01 -2.51 -9.33
N ASP A 41 6.74 -3.59 -9.64
CA ASP A 41 6.47 -4.91 -9.09
C ASP A 41 6.70 -4.95 -7.57
N MET A 42 7.73 -4.26 -7.08
CA MET A 42 7.98 -4.12 -5.64
C MET A 42 6.89 -3.30 -4.95
N GLU A 43 6.49 -2.18 -5.57
CA GLU A 43 5.42 -1.32 -5.06
C GLU A 43 4.09 -2.08 -4.95
N GLU A 44 3.73 -2.84 -5.99
CA GLU A 44 2.52 -3.66 -6.03
C GLU A 44 2.54 -4.79 -4.99
N LEU A 45 3.69 -5.45 -4.81
CA LEU A 45 3.83 -6.51 -3.80
C LEU A 45 3.55 -5.98 -2.38
N VAL A 46 4.11 -4.82 -2.03
CA VAL A 46 3.88 -4.17 -0.73
C VAL A 46 2.42 -3.72 -0.61
N ARG A 47 1.84 -3.15 -1.68
CA ARG A 47 0.42 -2.75 -1.69
C ARG A 47 -0.49 -3.93 -1.35
N ARG A 48 -0.33 -5.07 -2.03
CA ARG A 48 -1.09 -6.32 -1.82
C ARG A 48 -1.00 -6.82 -0.38
N ARG A 49 0.18 -6.72 0.25
CA ARG A 49 0.38 -7.06 1.66
C ARG A 49 -0.33 -6.11 2.64
N LEU A 50 -0.37 -4.81 2.34
CA LEU A 50 -1.02 -3.80 3.19
C LEU A 50 -2.55 -3.89 3.14
N ILE A 51 -3.12 -4.26 2.00
CA ILE A 51 -4.57 -4.45 1.85
C ILE A 51 -5.05 -5.84 2.31
N GLY A 52 -4.12 -6.76 2.61
CA GLY A 52 -4.42 -8.09 3.13
C GLY A 52 -4.70 -9.16 2.06
N GLU A 53 -4.34 -8.89 0.80
CA GLU A 53 -4.41 -9.89 -0.28
C GLU A 53 -3.31 -10.95 -0.17
N LEU A 54 -2.27 -10.68 0.61
CA LEU A 54 -1.15 -11.59 0.86
C LEU A 54 -0.98 -11.86 2.36
N SER A 55 -0.82 -13.14 2.70
CA SER A 55 -0.23 -13.53 3.98
C SER A 55 1.25 -13.14 4.04
N GLU A 56 1.80 -13.11 5.25
CA GLU A 56 3.23 -12.84 5.45
C GLU A 56 4.12 -13.87 4.77
N ALA A 57 3.77 -15.16 4.84
CA ALA A 57 4.51 -16.23 4.17
C ALA A 57 4.54 -16.03 2.63
N GLN A 58 3.39 -15.73 2.02
CA GLN A 58 3.32 -15.48 0.57
C GLN A 58 4.09 -14.21 0.18
N PHE A 59 4.03 -13.16 0.99
CA PHE A 59 4.79 -11.93 0.76
C PHE A 59 6.30 -12.19 0.73
N LEU A 60 6.82 -12.97 1.70
CA LEU A 60 8.24 -13.31 1.77
C LEU A 60 8.69 -14.18 0.58
N GLU A 61 7.84 -15.12 0.15
CA GLU A 61 8.10 -15.94 -1.03
C GLU A 61 8.18 -15.10 -2.31
N GLU A 62 7.17 -14.25 -2.56
CA GLU A 62 7.15 -13.36 -3.74
C GLU A 62 8.32 -12.35 -3.71
N ALA A 63 8.67 -11.82 -2.53
CA ALA A 63 9.81 -10.93 -2.36
C ALA A 63 11.15 -11.61 -2.70
N LEU A 64 11.32 -12.88 -2.30
CA LEU A 64 12.50 -13.68 -2.63
C LEU A 64 12.58 -14.00 -4.13
N VAL A 65 11.45 -14.18 -4.80
CA VAL A 65 11.41 -14.36 -6.26
C VAL A 65 11.81 -13.06 -6.96
N LEU A 66 11.31 -11.92 -6.51
CA LEU A 66 11.67 -10.61 -7.08
C LEU A 66 13.16 -10.29 -6.90
N SER A 67 13.76 -10.61 -5.75
CA SER A 67 15.18 -10.32 -5.51
C SER A 67 16.14 -11.12 -6.39
N LYS A 68 15.67 -12.25 -6.95
CA LYS A 68 16.44 -13.10 -7.87
C LYS A 68 16.25 -12.73 -9.34
N LYS A 69 15.25 -11.91 -9.67
CA LYS A 69 15.08 -11.42 -11.05
C LYS A 69 16.16 -10.38 -11.34
N PRO A 70 16.86 -10.47 -12.48
CA PRO A 70 17.75 -9.39 -12.91
C PRO A 70 16.90 -8.14 -13.17
N ASN A 71 17.30 -7.01 -12.59
CA ASN A 71 16.75 -5.68 -12.84
C ASN A 71 17.11 -5.17 -14.24
#